data_AF-A0A950JKT2-F1
#
_entry.id   AF-A0A950JKT2-F1
#
_cell.length_a   1.000
_cell.length_b   1.000
_cell.length_c   1.000
_cell.angle_alpha   90.00
_cell.angle_beta   90.00
_cell.angle_gamma   90.00
#
_symmetry.space_group_name_H-M   'P 1'
#
loop_
_entity.id
_entity.type
_entity.pdbx_description
1 polymer ?
#
loop_
_entity_poly.entity_id
_entity_poly.type
_entity_poly.pdbx_seq_one_letter_code
_entity_poly.pdbx_strand_id
1 'polypeptide(L)'
;MAHTIHDIGVASQIGAYSDSIEAAPNLRWLITSGTPGLSTTGELPADIGGQAELAWTHIARMLEQAGMTVGDIVKVTQYLTRPEDIPAYAKVRTRFLGQARPASMLLVIPQLVRPEFLVEVEVMAAKA
;
A
#
# COMPACT_ATOMS: atom_id res chain seq x y z
N MET A 1 19.05 8.19 -1.41
CA MET A 1 17.64 7.78 -1.32
C MET A 1 16.88 8.92 -0.64
N ALA A 2 15.60 9.13 -0.97
CA ALA A 2 14.80 10.19 -0.35
C ALA A 2 14.55 9.94 1.15
N HIS A 3 14.84 8.74 1.65
CA HIS A 3 14.62 8.35 3.04
C HIS A 3 15.67 7.33 3.52
N THR A 4 15.74 7.16 4.84
CA THR A 4 16.58 6.19 5.55
C THR A 4 15.70 5.17 6.25
N ILE A 5 16.10 3.90 6.25
CA ILE A 5 15.45 2.81 7.00
C ILE A 5 16.17 2.64 8.34
N HIS A 6 15.40 2.60 9.43
CA HIS A 6 15.92 2.18 10.74
C HIS A 6 15.18 0.93 11.19
N ASP A 7 15.86 -0.21 11.12
CA ASP A 7 15.36 -1.51 11.54
C ASP A 7 15.91 -1.86 12.94
N ILE A 8 15.01 -2.13 13.87
CA ILE A 8 15.31 -2.63 15.22
C ILE A 8 15.05 -4.14 15.34
N GLY A 9 14.47 -4.76 14.31
CA GLY A 9 14.28 -6.20 14.18
C GLY A 9 12.87 -6.70 14.46
N VAL A 10 11.86 -5.82 14.61
CA VAL A 10 10.47 -6.27 14.84
C VAL A 10 9.81 -6.67 13.53
N ALA A 11 9.94 -5.85 12.49
CA ALA A 11 9.33 -6.06 11.17
C ALA A 11 9.77 -7.39 10.54
N SER A 12 11.04 -7.77 10.71
CA SER A 12 11.59 -9.02 10.19
C SER A 12 11.00 -10.29 10.82
N GLN A 13 10.34 -10.17 11.99
CA GLN A 13 9.60 -11.29 12.60
C GLN A 13 8.23 -11.52 11.96
N ILE A 14 7.74 -10.58 11.14
CA ILE A 14 6.36 -10.56 10.64
C ILE A 14 6.32 -10.60 9.12
N GLY A 15 7.13 -9.78 8.42
CA GLY A 15 7.12 -9.73 6.97
C GLY A 15 8.12 -8.78 6.32
N ALA A 16 7.99 -8.60 5.00
CA ALA A 16 8.87 -7.75 4.20
C ALA A 16 8.41 -6.29 4.20
N TYR A 17 8.79 -5.55 5.26
CA TYR A 17 8.63 -4.10 5.43
C TYR A 17 9.68 -3.57 6.41
N SER A 18 9.75 -2.27 6.65
CA SER A 18 10.72 -1.66 7.57
C SER A 18 10.10 -1.32 8.92
N ASP A 19 10.87 -1.40 10.00
CA ASP A 19 10.39 -0.98 11.32
C ASP A 19 10.03 0.51 11.33
N SER A 20 10.85 1.33 10.68
CA SER A 20 10.58 2.75 10.48
C SER A 20 11.28 3.31 9.24
N ILE A 21 10.75 4.43 8.77
CA ILE A 21 11.31 5.22 7.67
C ILE A 21 11.47 6.65 8.16
N GLU A 22 12.68 7.20 8.03
CA GLU A 22 12.97 8.62 8.22
C GLU A 22 13.01 9.31 6.86
N ALA A 23 12.06 10.21 6.62
CA ALA A 23 12.06 11.05 5.44
C ALA A 23 12.99 12.26 5.63
N ALA A 24 13.87 12.52 4.66
CA ALA A 24 14.79 13.65 4.70
C ALA A 24 14.05 15.02 4.68
N PRO A 25 14.72 16.10 5.12
CA PRO A 25 14.18 17.46 4.96
C PRO A 25 13.95 17.85 3.49
N ASN A 26 13.02 18.79 3.24
CA ASN A 26 12.74 19.42 1.94
C ASN A 26 12.25 18.48 0.81
N LEU A 27 11.68 17.32 1.15
CA LEU A 27 11.06 16.44 0.16
C LEU A 27 9.66 16.92 -0.23
N ARG A 28 9.27 16.61 -1.47
CA ARG A 28 7.88 16.67 -1.91
C ARG A 28 7.13 15.42 -1.47
N TRP A 29 5.94 15.63 -0.92
CA TRP A 29 5.08 14.57 -0.41
C TRP A 29 3.91 14.32 -1.36
N LEU A 30 3.61 13.04 -1.58
CA LEU A 30 2.34 12.59 -2.13
C LEU A 30 1.63 11.77 -1.06
N ILE A 31 0.38 12.12 -0.79
CA ILE A 31 -0.47 11.44 0.18
C ILE A 31 -1.71 11.04 -0.59
N THR A 32 -2.02 9.74 -0.64
CA THR A 32 -3.23 9.25 -1.27
C THR A 32 -4.37 9.21 -0.27
N SER A 33 -5.61 9.30 -0.73
CA SER A 33 -6.76 8.82 0.04
C SER A 33 -6.71 7.29 0.17
N GLY A 34 -7.62 6.73 0.97
CA GLY A 34 -7.98 5.31 0.89
C GLY A 34 -8.40 4.95 -0.54
N THR A 35 -7.76 3.91 -1.09
CA THR A 35 -7.93 3.48 -2.48
C THR A 35 -8.46 2.05 -2.50
N PRO A 36 -9.76 1.85 -2.76
CA PRO A 36 -10.34 0.53 -2.92
C PRO A 36 -10.05 -0.05 -4.30
N GLY A 37 -10.36 -1.33 -4.47
CA GLY A 37 -10.31 -2.02 -5.77
C GLY A 37 -11.44 -1.67 -6.72
N LEU A 38 -11.84 -0.40 -6.83
CA LEU A 38 -12.96 0.07 -7.66
C LEU A 38 -12.44 0.76 -8.93
N SER A 39 -12.94 0.40 -10.11
CA SER A 39 -12.54 1.03 -11.37
C SER A 39 -13.05 2.47 -11.50
N THR A 40 -12.48 3.23 -12.45
CA THR A 40 -12.94 4.59 -12.78
C THR A 40 -14.34 4.62 -13.40
N THR A 41 -14.89 3.47 -13.82
CA THR A 41 -16.27 3.31 -14.30
C THR A 41 -17.20 2.73 -13.23
N GLY A 42 -16.68 2.44 -12.03
CA GLY A 42 -17.45 1.89 -10.91
C GLY A 42 -17.55 0.35 -10.89
N GLU A 43 -16.78 -0.34 -11.74
CA GLU A 43 -16.71 -1.80 -11.75
C GLU A 43 -15.85 -2.32 -10.60
N LEU A 44 -16.28 -3.43 -9.99
CA LEU A 44 -15.65 -4.02 -8.82
C LEU A 44 -15.34 -5.49 -9.10
N PRO A 45 -14.07 -5.92 -9.06
CA PRO A 45 -13.71 -7.32 -9.14
C PRO A 45 -14.34 -8.16 -8.01
N ALA A 46 -14.70 -9.40 -8.32
CA ALA A 46 -15.44 -10.27 -7.40
C ALA A 46 -14.59 -10.85 -6.27
N ASP A 47 -13.27 -10.91 -6.43
CA ASP A 47 -12.35 -11.51 -5.47
C ASP A 47 -11.29 -10.52 -4.97
N ILE A 48 -10.63 -10.90 -3.88
CA ILE A 48 -9.56 -10.11 -3.27
C ILE A 48 -8.40 -9.86 -4.24
N GLY A 49 -8.08 -10.82 -5.10
CA GLY A 49 -6.96 -10.71 -6.03
C GLY A 49 -7.16 -9.56 -7.02
N GLY A 50 -8.33 -9.52 -7.66
CA GLY A 50 -8.72 -8.47 -8.58
C GLY A 50 -8.86 -7.12 -7.90
N GLN A 51 -9.49 -7.05 -6.71
CA GLN A 51 -9.63 -5.79 -5.99
C GLN A 51 -8.25 -5.24 -5.56
N ALA A 52 -7.36 -6.10 -5.07
CA ALA A 52 -6.00 -5.72 -4.69
C ALA A 52 -5.19 -5.25 -5.91
N GLU A 53 -5.30 -5.95 -7.05
CA GLU A 53 -4.61 -5.58 -8.29
C GLU A 53 -5.01 -4.18 -8.73
N LEU A 54 -6.32 -3.90 -8.69
CA LEU A 54 -6.86 -2.63 -9.12
C LEU A 54 -6.48 -1.49 -8.17
N ALA A 55 -6.56 -1.72 -6.85
CA ALA A 55 -6.12 -0.75 -5.85
C ALA A 55 -4.64 -0.37 -6.03
N TRP A 56 -3.75 -1.37 -6.17
CA TRP A 56 -2.32 -1.12 -6.38
C TRP A 56 -2.01 -0.53 -7.75
N THR A 57 -2.77 -0.85 -8.79
CA THR A 57 -2.66 -0.20 -10.11
C THR A 57 -2.98 1.29 -10.01
N HIS A 58 -4.02 1.67 -9.26
CA HIS A 58 -4.34 3.08 -9.02
C HIS A 58 -3.26 3.79 -8.22
N ILE A 59 -2.72 3.16 -7.19
CA ILE A 59 -1.58 3.70 -6.42
C ILE A 59 -0.38 3.95 -7.33
N ALA A 60 0.00 2.97 -8.16
CA ALA A 60 1.11 3.11 -9.09
C ALA A 60 0.87 4.27 -10.09
N ARG A 61 -0.35 4.42 -10.61
CA ARG A 61 -0.71 5.53 -11.50
C ARG A 61 -0.66 6.89 -10.79
N MET A 62 -1.15 6.99 -9.56
CA MET A 62 -1.08 8.24 -8.77
C MET A 62 0.38 8.65 -8.51
N LEU A 63 1.24 7.69 -8.19
CA LEU A 63 2.68 7.91 -8.06
C LEU A 63 3.28 8.39 -9.38
N GLU A 64 2.99 7.71 -10.49
CA GLU A 64 3.49 8.08 -11.82
C GLU A 64 3.08 9.51 -12.22
N GLN A 65 1.81 9.88 -12.02
CA GLN A 65 1.32 11.24 -12.27
C GLN A 65 2.02 12.30 -11.41
N ALA A 66 2.46 11.92 -10.21
CA ALA A 66 3.27 12.78 -9.35
C ALA A 66 4.78 12.72 -9.69
N GLY A 67 5.19 11.98 -10.72
CA GLY A 67 6.61 11.76 -11.05
C GLY A 67 7.36 10.94 -9.99
N MET A 68 6.66 10.06 -9.28
CA MET A 68 7.16 9.15 -8.25
C MET A 68 6.99 7.69 -8.69
N THR A 69 7.58 6.77 -7.93
CA THR A 69 7.52 5.32 -8.13
C THR A 69 7.18 4.62 -6.81
N VAL A 70 6.96 3.30 -6.84
CA VAL A 70 6.78 2.51 -5.60
C VAL A 70 7.99 2.57 -4.67
N GLY A 71 9.18 2.88 -5.18
CA GLY A 71 10.39 3.09 -4.37
C GLY A 71 10.38 4.39 -3.57
N ASP A 72 9.49 5.33 -3.89
CA ASP A 72 9.32 6.58 -3.14
C ASP A 72 8.29 6.42 -2.00
N ILE A 73 7.60 5.28 -1.91
CA ILE A 73 6.63 5.00 -0.83
C ILE A 73 7.37 4.86 0.49
N VAL A 74 6.96 5.65 1.49
CA VAL A 74 7.50 5.61 2.85
C VAL A 74 6.57 4.94 3.84
N LYS A 75 5.25 4.98 3.60
CA LYS A 75 4.24 4.33 4.46
C LYS A 75 3.12 3.73 3.62
N VAL A 76 2.67 2.54 4.00
CA VAL A 76 1.45 1.91 3.49
C VAL A 76 0.53 1.57 4.67
N THR A 77 -0.75 1.94 4.57
CA THR A 77 -1.83 1.53 5.48
C THR A 77 -2.83 0.70 4.68
N GLN A 78 -3.18 -0.49 5.18
CA GLN A 78 -3.92 -1.49 4.40
C GLN A 78 -5.04 -2.05 5.26
N TYR A 79 -6.25 -2.04 4.74
CA TYR A 79 -7.42 -2.58 5.42
C TYR A 79 -7.97 -3.73 4.59
N LEU A 80 -8.14 -4.90 5.22
CA LEU A 80 -8.85 -6.04 4.66
C LEU A 80 -10.09 -6.31 5.51
N THR A 81 -11.13 -6.91 4.92
CA THR A 81 -12.33 -7.30 5.69
C THR A 81 -12.32 -8.77 6.12
N ARG A 82 -11.40 -9.57 5.57
CA ARG A 82 -11.32 -11.02 5.81
C ARG A 82 -9.88 -11.45 6.10
N PRO A 83 -9.62 -12.19 7.20
CA PRO A 83 -8.27 -12.66 7.51
C PRO A 83 -7.76 -13.71 6.51
N GLU A 84 -8.65 -14.55 5.95
CA GLU A 84 -8.30 -15.58 4.96
C GLU A 84 -7.77 -15.01 3.63
N ASP A 85 -8.06 -13.74 3.35
CA ASP A 85 -7.66 -13.03 2.13
C ASP A 85 -6.21 -12.50 2.20
N ILE A 86 -5.60 -12.44 3.39
CA ILE A 86 -4.26 -11.89 3.61
C ILE A 86 -3.20 -12.53 2.69
N PRO A 87 -3.10 -13.88 2.54
CA PRO A 87 -2.08 -14.48 1.70
C PRO A 87 -2.23 -14.12 0.21
N ALA A 88 -3.46 -13.99 -0.29
CA ALA A 88 -3.73 -13.61 -1.68
C ALA A 88 -3.38 -12.14 -1.91
N TYR A 89 -3.82 -11.25 -1.02
CA TYR A 89 -3.47 -9.84 -1.03
C TYR A 89 -1.94 -9.61 -0.96
N ALA A 90 -1.24 -10.32 -0.06
CA ALA A 90 0.19 -10.16 0.15
C ALA A 90 1.02 -10.50 -1.10
N LYS A 91 0.57 -11.48 -1.91
CA LYS A 91 1.20 -11.82 -3.20
C LYS A 91 1.12 -10.65 -4.18
N VAL A 92 -0.05 -10.02 -4.29
CA VAL A 92 -0.25 -8.83 -5.15
C VAL A 92 0.61 -7.67 -4.66
N ARG A 93 0.51 -7.33 -3.37
CA ARG A 93 1.31 -6.27 -2.74
C ARG A 93 2.81 -6.45 -2.99
N THR A 94 3.31 -7.66 -2.79
CA THR A 94 4.75 -7.97 -2.96
C THR A 94 5.20 -7.76 -4.41
N ARG A 95 4.37 -8.15 -5.39
CA ARG A 95 4.67 -7.92 -6.81
C ARG A 95 4.76 -6.43 -7.15
N PHE A 96 3.86 -5.61 -6.62
CA PHE A 96 3.89 -4.16 -6.85
C PHE A 96 5.06 -3.46 -6.14
N LEU A 97 5.33 -3.80 -4.89
CA LEU A 97 6.40 -3.17 -4.12
C LEU A 97 7.80 -3.61 -4.59
N GLY A 98 7.94 -4.82 -5.12
CA GLY A 98 9.24 -5.36 -5.52
C GLY A 98 10.22 -5.38 -4.34
N GLN A 99 11.30 -4.61 -4.43
CA GLN A 99 12.29 -4.49 -3.36
C GLN A 99 12.00 -3.35 -2.35
N ALA A 100 10.97 -2.54 -2.60
CA ALA A 100 10.62 -1.44 -1.69
C ALA A 100 10.17 -1.98 -0.33
N ARG A 101 10.71 -1.40 0.75
CA ARG A 101 10.39 -1.75 2.13
C ARG A 101 9.85 -0.53 2.88
N PRO A 102 8.64 -0.05 2.58
CA PRO A 102 8.04 1.05 3.33
C PRO A 102 7.74 0.62 4.78
N ALA A 103 7.47 1.58 5.67
CA ALA A 103 6.75 1.27 6.89
C ALA A 103 5.34 0.75 6.53
N SER A 104 4.81 -0.22 7.29
CA SER A 104 3.60 -0.93 6.89
C SER A 104 2.70 -1.25 8.08
N MET A 105 1.39 -1.08 7.88
CA MET A 105 0.36 -1.54 8.83
C MET A 105 -0.78 -2.17 8.05
N LEU A 106 -1.17 -3.39 8.43
CA LEU A 106 -2.33 -4.10 7.90
C LEU A 106 -3.32 -4.35 9.03
N LEU A 107 -4.59 -4.01 8.80
CA LEU A 107 -5.69 -4.31 9.71
C LEU A 107 -6.70 -5.22 9.03
N VAL A 108 -7.28 -6.12 9.82
CA VAL A 108 -8.52 -6.81 9.45
C VAL A 108 -9.65 -6.15 10.22
N ILE A 109 -10.57 -5.52 9.52
CA ILE A 109 -11.67 -4.73 10.09
C ILE A 109 -13.02 -5.37 9.73
N PRO A 110 -14.10 -5.13 10.49
CA PRO A 110 -15.38 -5.78 10.21
C PRO A 110 -15.98 -5.39 8.86
N GLN A 111 -15.70 -4.17 8.37
CA GLN A 111 -16.23 -3.67 7.11
C GLN A 111 -15.51 -2.40 6.63
N LEU A 112 -15.51 -2.16 5.31
CA LEU A 112 -15.17 -0.89 4.68
C LEU A 112 -16.44 -0.06 4.38
N VAL A 113 -16.28 1.12 3.78
CA VAL A 113 -17.41 2.03 3.45
C VAL A 113 -18.51 1.37 2.62
N ARG A 114 -18.14 0.38 1.80
CA ARG A 114 -19.05 -0.49 1.05
C ARG A 114 -18.82 -1.94 1.45
N PRO A 115 -19.87 -2.73 1.73
CA PRO A 115 -19.74 -4.13 2.12
C PRO A 115 -19.03 -4.99 1.07
N GLU A 116 -19.10 -4.61 -0.20
CA GLU A 116 -18.49 -5.37 -1.29
C GLU A 116 -16.96 -5.14 -1.41
N PHE A 117 -16.43 -4.11 -0.74
CA PHE A 117 -15.00 -3.86 -0.72
C PHE A 117 -14.32 -4.83 0.24
N LEU A 118 -13.36 -5.56 -0.29
CA LEU A 118 -12.53 -6.52 0.44
C LEU A 118 -11.21 -5.91 0.89
N VAL A 119 -10.78 -4.84 0.21
CA VAL A 119 -9.51 -4.17 0.46
C VAL A 119 -9.58 -2.66 0.19
N GLU A 120 -8.86 -1.90 1.00
CA GLU A 120 -8.58 -0.48 0.78
C GLU A 120 -7.14 -0.16 1.21
N VAL A 121 -6.41 0.57 0.36
CA VAL A 121 -4.99 0.86 0.57
C VAL A 121 -4.73 2.37 0.52
N GLU A 122 -3.95 2.86 1.46
CA GLU A 122 -3.49 4.24 1.55
C GLU A 122 -1.96 4.27 1.56
N VAL A 123 -1.37 5.24 0.87
CA VAL A 123 0.08 5.39 0.71
C VAL A 123 0.50 6.83 1.00
N MET A 124 1.64 6.95 1.68
CA MET A 124 2.43 8.17 1.70
C MET A 124 3.75 7.91 0.96
N ALA A 125 4.11 8.80 0.05
CA ALA A 125 5.36 8.79 -0.68
C ALA A 125 6.11 10.12 -0.56
N ALA A 126 7.42 10.07 -0.61
CA ALA A 126 8.29 11.23 -0.48
C ALA A 126 9.45 11.14 -1.47
N LYS A 127 9.70 12.23 -2.20
CA LYS A 127 10.75 12.33 -3.21
C LYS A 127 11.43 13.69 -3.15
N ALA A 128 12.73 13.72 -3.48
CA ALA A 128 13.51 14.95 -3.60
C ALA A 128 13.03 15.82 -4.77
#